data_AF-A0AAJ0AKZ5-F1
#
_entry.id   AF-A0AAJ0AKZ5-F1
#
_cell.length_a   1.000
_cell.length_b   1.000
_cell.length_c   1.000
_cell.angle_alpha   90.00
_cell.angle_beta   90.00
_cell.angle_gamma   90.00
#
_symmetry.space_group_name_H-M   'P 1'
#
loop_
_entity.id
_entity.type
_entity.pdbx_description
1 polymer ?
#
loop_
_entity_poly.entity_id
_entity_poly.type
_entity_poly.pdbx_seq_one_letter_code
_entity_poly.pdbx_strand_id
1 'polypeptide(L)'
;MLLRHPSLVLLAAAQHAVGDLYVRQNGTSQDSRAYLNSGIEALGGLEAISSIQSLTYVGETILRGRTLMMGISVAGVDNAAVTAGRQNVSFAFNGAHVKQRVDKVAALGPGWTFGRANLAPMDFSIVVEGGENQRGYAAVTRGSYNLYNPTGEPQGYVDGLLASYLISEAYKWHPLLLSKVISNNNFTSRQGATGAGIILPGVHDDTLDLTILFDPATNLPYIIRSYENHPFFGESTHDLLVHDYAEINGVQIPQRFKTIYNGKHLIGDYRADQTVINGGLPSDFFAVPGNGTVPESSVPVRSAQYSFSEIGETSANFLWPGAYTGTKESIAASISQPLQDLPGFWTISPGGDLGMRQGLIELEDGSVLVLDAPPHQSKLIIEWVQTNLGKNITHVWPTHHHHDHAFGVVDYVAQGAKLIVPEHAAGYYTTVPQEQVATYQRGGSFVLKDSKLQIALVDMEATVHAEDHGYALIIPSCPTDTSSSAVFDADHGNLAFIETFDHAAVQELLNSLTRDKVPGNAHFFPSHGPAGNVTDLISVSGFMYPSFSPREFVHSQATC
;
A
#
# COMPACT_ATOMS: atom_id res chain seq x y z
N MET A 1 -24.76 54.61 32.26
CA MET A 1 -24.57 53.70 33.41
C MET A 1 -24.38 52.30 32.84
N LEU A 2 -23.14 51.84 32.91
CA LEU A 2 -22.55 50.50 32.74
C LEU A 2 -23.39 49.26 32.33
N LEU A 3 -22.72 48.41 31.53
CA LEU A 3 -22.85 46.95 31.26
C LEU A 3 -23.66 46.54 30.02
N ARG A 4 -23.25 45.56 29.19
CA ARG A 4 -21.95 44.94 28.85
C ARG A 4 -22.22 44.03 27.62
N HIS A 5 -21.41 44.20 26.57
CA HIS A 5 -20.97 43.29 25.51
C HIS A 5 -21.90 42.35 24.66
N PRO A 6 -21.45 42.04 23.42
CA PRO A 6 -22.23 41.46 22.33
C PRO A 6 -21.92 39.97 22.09
N SER A 7 -22.68 39.31 21.21
CA SER A 7 -22.30 38.00 20.66
C SER A 7 -22.35 38.03 19.13
N LEU A 8 -21.15 38.04 18.54
CA LEU A 8 -20.85 37.66 17.17
C LEU A 8 -21.07 36.15 17.03
N VAL A 9 -21.78 35.72 15.99
CA VAL A 9 -21.77 34.32 15.52
C VAL A 9 -20.93 34.30 14.24
N LEU A 10 -19.71 33.79 14.35
CA LEU A 10 -18.88 33.37 13.22
C LEU A 10 -18.83 31.84 13.27
N LEU A 11 -19.45 31.19 12.29
CA LEU A 11 -19.24 29.77 12.02
C LEU A 11 -17.86 29.62 11.38
N ALA A 12 -16.89 29.16 12.16
CA ALA A 12 -15.67 28.54 11.64
C ALA A 12 -15.79 27.05 11.93
N ALA A 13 -16.02 26.26 10.88
CA ALA A 13 -15.92 24.81 10.94
C ALA A 13 -14.43 24.44 11.04
N ALA A 14 -13.96 24.19 12.25
CA ALA A 14 -12.66 23.58 12.49
C ALA A 14 -12.82 22.07 12.35
N GLN A 15 -12.51 21.52 11.17
CA GLN A 15 -12.15 20.11 11.03
C GLN A 15 -10.89 19.89 11.88
N HIS A 16 -11.08 19.28 13.03
CA HIS A 16 -9.98 18.82 13.87
C HIS A 16 -9.36 17.60 13.16
N ALA A 17 -8.17 17.79 12.61
CA ALA A 17 -7.23 16.72 12.40
C ALA A 17 -6.91 16.13 13.79
N VAL A 18 -7.58 15.04 14.14
CA VAL A 18 -7.15 14.17 15.25
C VAL A 18 -5.98 13.38 14.71
N GLY A 19 -4.81 14.02 14.64
CA GLY A 19 -3.56 13.29 14.72
C GLY A 19 -3.45 12.84 16.16
N ASP A 20 -3.86 11.60 16.44
CA ASP A 20 -3.61 10.96 17.72
C ASP A 20 -2.09 10.88 17.91
N LEU A 21 -1.54 11.85 18.64
CA LEU A 21 -0.23 11.73 19.25
C LEU A 21 -0.28 10.51 20.17
N TYR A 22 0.20 9.37 19.69
CA TYR A 22 0.30 8.12 20.45
C TYR A 22 1.28 8.32 21.61
N VAL A 23 0.77 8.76 22.76
CA VAL A 23 1.59 8.83 23.97
C VAL A 23 1.85 7.40 24.45
N ARG A 24 3.11 6.95 24.36
CA ARG A 24 3.64 5.80 25.09
C ARG A 24 3.53 6.08 26.59
N GLN A 25 2.38 5.83 27.20
CA GLN A 25 2.23 5.93 28.64
C GLN A 25 2.65 4.62 29.30
N ASN A 26 3.79 4.65 30.00
CA ASN A 26 4.13 3.63 30.99
C ASN A 26 3.14 3.77 32.15
N GLY A 27 2.06 2.98 32.12
CA GLY A 27 1.07 2.91 33.18
C GLY A 27 1.66 2.37 34.49
N THR A 28 1.10 2.82 35.61
CA THR A 28 1.41 2.38 36.98
C THR A 28 1.33 0.85 37.13
N SER A 29 2.23 0.29 37.95
CA SER A 29 2.55 -1.14 38.12
C SER A 29 1.38 -2.06 38.50
N GLN A 30 0.52 -2.40 37.54
CA GLN A 30 -0.09 -3.73 37.55
C GLN A 30 0.92 -4.72 36.96
N ASP A 31 1.05 -5.88 37.60
CA ASP A 31 1.98 -6.92 37.17
C ASP A 31 1.59 -7.39 35.76
N SER A 32 2.43 -7.10 34.75
CA SER A 32 2.22 -7.54 33.37
C SER A 32 2.05 -9.06 33.27
N ARG A 33 2.68 -9.79 34.19
CA ARG A 33 2.52 -11.25 34.31
C ARG A 33 1.12 -11.63 34.81
N ALA A 34 0.49 -10.82 35.65
CA ALA A 34 -0.89 -11.07 36.10
C ALA A 34 -1.89 -10.95 34.94
N TYR A 35 -1.70 -10.02 34.00
CA TYR A 35 -2.52 -9.94 32.79
C TYR A 35 -2.38 -11.17 31.91
N LEU A 36 -1.14 -11.61 31.65
CA LEU A 36 -0.88 -12.84 30.88
C LEU A 36 -1.49 -14.07 31.56
N ASN A 37 -1.31 -14.22 32.87
CA ASN A 37 -1.87 -15.34 33.64
C ASN A 37 -3.41 -15.33 33.60
N SER A 38 -4.04 -14.16 33.78
CA SER A 38 -5.50 -14.04 33.72
C SER A 38 -6.04 -14.35 32.33
N GLY A 39 -5.33 -13.93 31.28
CA GLY A 39 -5.70 -14.25 29.90
C GLY A 39 -5.53 -15.74 29.58
N ILE A 40 -4.47 -16.38 30.07
CA ILE A 40 -4.28 -17.84 29.93
C ILE A 40 -5.39 -18.61 30.65
N GLU A 41 -5.74 -18.20 31.86
CA GLU A 41 -6.85 -18.81 32.60
C GLU A 41 -8.17 -18.63 31.85
N ALA A 42 -8.47 -17.43 31.35
CA ALA A 42 -9.66 -17.16 30.55
C ALA A 42 -9.71 -17.99 29.25
N LEU A 43 -8.55 -18.27 28.65
CA LEU A 43 -8.45 -19.13 27.47
C LEU A 43 -8.68 -20.62 27.77
N GLY A 44 -8.80 -21.04 29.04
CA GLY A 44 -8.98 -22.45 29.43
C GLY A 44 -7.87 -23.01 30.33
N GLY A 45 -6.89 -22.18 30.70
CA GLY A 45 -5.77 -22.56 31.56
C GLY A 45 -4.58 -23.16 30.80
N LEU A 46 -3.41 -23.13 31.45
CA LEU A 46 -2.14 -23.53 30.83
C LEU A 46 -2.13 -25.01 30.40
N GLU A 47 -2.74 -25.90 31.18
CA GLU A 47 -2.80 -27.33 30.86
C GLU A 47 -3.57 -27.61 29.57
N ALA A 48 -4.78 -27.03 29.44
CA ALA A 48 -5.62 -27.22 28.27
C ALA A 48 -4.95 -26.65 27.01
N ILE A 49 -4.40 -25.43 27.09
CA ILE A 49 -3.70 -24.77 25.98
C ILE A 49 -2.43 -25.54 25.58
N SER A 50 -1.66 -26.04 26.55
CA SER A 50 -0.43 -26.81 26.28
C SER A 50 -0.70 -28.20 25.70
N SER A 51 -1.92 -28.72 25.82
CA SER A 51 -2.35 -29.98 25.21
C SER A 51 -2.60 -29.87 23.69
N ILE A 52 -2.64 -28.64 23.15
CA ILE A 52 -2.82 -28.37 21.73
C ILE A 52 -1.50 -28.63 21.00
N GLN A 53 -1.49 -29.65 20.16
CA GLN A 53 -0.39 -30.04 19.27
C GLN A 53 -0.57 -29.46 17.86
N SER A 54 -1.82 -29.32 17.42
CA SER A 54 -2.19 -28.66 16.17
C SER A 54 -3.52 -27.93 16.31
N LEU A 55 -3.70 -26.87 15.51
CA LEU A 55 -4.97 -26.15 15.41
C LEU A 55 -5.19 -25.72 13.97
N THR A 56 -6.39 -25.93 13.43
CA THR A 56 -6.79 -25.39 12.13
C THR A 56 -8.05 -24.54 12.27
N TYR A 57 -7.96 -23.27 11.88
CA TYR A 57 -9.11 -22.45 11.56
C TYR A 57 -9.56 -22.79 10.14
N VAL A 58 -10.77 -23.31 9.99
CA VAL A 58 -11.39 -23.62 8.69
C VAL A 58 -12.39 -22.51 8.40
N GLY A 59 -12.16 -21.73 7.35
CA GLY A 59 -13.01 -20.59 6.99
C GLY A 59 -13.54 -20.71 5.57
N GLU A 60 -14.85 -20.82 5.45
CA GLU A 60 -15.59 -21.05 4.21
C GLU A 60 -16.54 -19.90 3.86
N THR A 61 -16.99 -19.12 4.85
CA THR A 61 -18.07 -18.14 4.66
C THR A 61 -17.61 -16.69 4.51
N ILE A 62 -16.55 -16.28 5.22
CA ILE A 62 -16.08 -14.89 5.21
C ILE A 62 -14.56 -14.85 5.01
N LEU A 63 -14.16 -14.32 3.85
CA LEU A 63 -12.81 -13.87 3.55
C LEU A 63 -12.91 -12.61 2.69
N ARG A 64 -12.52 -11.47 3.26
CA ARG A 64 -12.46 -10.19 2.54
C ARG A 64 -11.13 -9.50 2.83
N GLY A 65 -10.61 -8.83 1.81
CA GLY A 65 -9.34 -8.11 1.87
C GLY A 65 -9.44 -6.80 1.12
N ARG A 66 -8.96 -5.74 1.76
CA ARG A 66 -8.84 -4.38 1.23
C ARG A 66 -7.45 -3.87 1.58
N THR A 67 -7.07 -2.74 1.00
CA THR A 67 -5.77 -2.11 1.25
C THR A 67 -5.92 -0.59 1.18
N LEU A 68 -4.96 0.14 1.75
CA LEU A 68 -4.88 1.59 1.58
C LEU A 68 -4.28 1.94 0.21
N MET A 69 -3.33 1.12 -0.25
CA MET A 69 -2.65 1.28 -1.55
C MET A 69 -3.56 1.45 -2.76
N MET A 70 -4.70 0.77 -2.80
CA MET A 70 -5.59 0.71 -3.99
C MET A 70 -6.95 1.35 -3.74
N GLY A 71 -7.10 2.18 -2.71
CA GLY A 71 -8.34 2.92 -2.46
C GLY A 71 -8.69 3.81 -3.64
N ILE A 72 -9.97 3.92 -3.99
CA ILE A 72 -10.40 4.96 -4.93
C ILE A 72 -10.43 6.29 -4.18
N SER A 73 -10.96 6.30 -2.95
CA SER A 73 -10.96 7.47 -2.08
C SER A 73 -9.71 7.58 -1.20
N VAL A 74 -9.18 8.80 -1.08
CA VAL A 74 -8.12 9.18 -0.13
C VAL A 74 -8.55 9.05 1.33
N ALA A 75 -9.85 8.97 1.62
CA ALA A 75 -10.34 8.85 2.99
C ALA A 75 -10.64 7.40 3.41
N GLY A 76 -10.68 6.47 2.47
CA GLY A 76 -11.36 5.19 2.61
C GLY A 76 -10.53 3.95 2.28
N VAL A 77 -11.19 2.80 2.36
CA VAL A 77 -10.75 1.51 1.82
C VAL A 77 -11.92 0.95 1.00
N ASP A 78 -12.34 1.70 0.00
CA ASP A 78 -13.55 1.44 -0.80
C ASP A 78 -13.33 0.40 -1.91
N ASN A 79 -12.10 0.21 -2.35
CA ASN A 79 -11.72 -0.88 -3.25
C ASN A 79 -11.36 -2.18 -2.50
N ALA A 80 -11.77 -3.33 -3.04
CA ALA A 80 -11.51 -4.63 -2.44
C ALA A 80 -10.55 -5.44 -3.32
N ALA A 81 -9.42 -5.83 -2.75
CA ALA A 81 -8.51 -6.77 -3.40
C ALA A 81 -9.11 -8.18 -3.44
N VAL A 82 -9.79 -8.57 -2.36
CA VAL A 82 -10.48 -9.85 -2.20
C VAL A 82 -11.91 -9.60 -1.74
N THR A 83 -12.89 -9.99 -2.56
CA THR A 83 -14.32 -9.76 -2.28
C THR A 83 -14.98 -10.93 -1.56
N ALA A 84 -14.49 -12.14 -1.83
CA ALA A 84 -14.96 -13.39 -1.23
C ALA A 84 -13.86 -14.46 -1.32
N GLY A 85 -14.08 -15.59 -0.67
CA GLY A 85 -13.19 -16.73 -0.76
C GLY A 85 -13.24 -17.61 0.46
N ARG A 86 -12.26 -18.51 0.56
CA ARG A 86 -12.06 -19.40 1.71
C ARG A 86 -10.61 -19.39 2.12
N GLN A 87 -10.37 -19.53 3.41
CA GLN A 87 -9.04 -19.60 3.97
C GLN A 87 -9.00 -20.57 5.14
N ASN A 88 -8.07 -21.53 5.07
CA ASN A 88 -7.74 -22.37 6.20
C ASN A 88 -6.38 -21.95 6.74
N VAL A 89 -6.29 -21.72 8.05
CA VAL A 89 -5.06 -21.34 8.74
C VAL A 89 -4.73 -22.43 9.74
N SER A 90 -3.68 -23.19 9.46
CA SER A 90 -3.28 -24.38 10.22
C SER A 90 -1.97 -24.13 10.94
N PHE A 91 -1.86 -24.59 12.19
CA PHE A 91 -0.68 -24.48 13.03
C PHE A 91 -0.24 -25.85 13.56
N ALA A 92 1.06 -26.01 13.74
CA ALA A 92 1.66 -27.10 14.51
C ALA A 92 2.53 -26.55 15.63
N PHE A 93 2.44 -27.15 16.82
CA PHE A 93 3.10 -26.69 18.04
C PHE A 93 4.16 -27.71 18.52
N ASN A 94 4.95 -28.23 17.59
CA ASN A 94 5.98 -29.25 17.84
C ASN A 94 7.40 -28.67 17.98
N GLY A 95 7.52 -27.34 18.09
CA GLY A 95 8.80 -26.63 18.19
C GLY A 95 8.65 -25.27 18.90
N ALA A 96 9.76 -24.56 19.04
CA ALA A 96 9.82 -23.28 19.76
C ALA A 96 9.33 -22.06 18.96
N HIS A 97 9.11 -22.23 17.66
CA HIS A 97 8.77 -21.18 16.72
C HIS A 97 7.42 -21.44 16.07
N VAL A 98 6.79 -20.38 15.55
CA VAL A 98 5.54 -20.52 14.79
C VAL A 98 5.76 -21.42 13.57
N LYS A 99 4.85 -22.35 13.35
CA LYS A 99 4.75 -23.15 12.12
C LYS A 99 3.32 -23.09 11.62
N GLN A 100 3.12 -22.36 10.53
CA GLN A 100 1.81 -22.04 9.98
C GLN A 100 1.72 -22.48 8.52
N ARG A 101 0.54 -22.91 8.10
CA ARG A 101 0.18 -23.08 6.70
C ARG A 101 -1.14 -22.36 6.45
N VAL A 102 -1.18 -21.56 5.40
CA VAL A 102 -2.38 -20.89 4.92
C VAL A 102 -2.75 -21.45 3.56
N ASP A 103 -3.90 -22.11 3.48
CA ASP A 103 -4.52 -22.51 2.22
C ASP A 103 -5.59 -21.48 1.87
N LYS A 104 -5.45 -20.79 0.75
CA LYS A 104 -6.30 -19.65 0.38
C LYS A 104 -6.86 -19.84 -1.02
N VAL A 105 -8.17 -19.60 -1.16
CA VAL A 105 -8.83 -19.35 -2.44
C VAL A 105 -9.49 -17.99 -2.36
N ALA A 106 -8.97 -17.01 -3.08
CA ALA A 106 -9.42 -15.63 -3.02
C ALA A 106 -10.04 -15.20 -4.35
N ALA A 107 -11.33 -14.85 -4.33
CA ALA A 107 -12.00 -14.19 -5.44
C ALA A 107 -11.55 -12.73 -5.48
N LEU A 108 -10.96 -12.35 -6.60
CA LEU A 108 -10.46 -11.00 -6.83
C LEU A 108 -11.61 -10.00 -6.95
N GLY A 109 -11.41 -8.79 -6.45
CA GLY A 109 -12.35 -7.69 -6.67
C GLY A 109 -12.18 -7.03 -8.04
N PRO A 110 -13.14 -6.16 -8.40
CA PRO A 110 -13.15 -5.48 -9.70
C PRO A 110 -11.96 -4.53 -9.88
N GLY A 111 -11.31 -4.07 -8.82
CA GLY A 111 -10.08 -3.29 -8.92
C GLY A 111 -8.94 -3.99 -9.66
N TRP A 112 -9.03 -5.28 -9.94
CA TRP A 112 -8.04 -6.03 -10.71
C TRP A 112 -8.38 -6.19 -12.20
N THR A 113 -9.48 -5.64 -12.70
CA THR A 113 -9.89 -5.77 -14.11
C THR A 113 -8.82 -5.25 -15.06
N PHE A 114 -8.09 -4.20 -14.66
CA PHE A 114 -7.00 -3.62 -15.46
C PHE A 114 -5.89 -4.64 -15.79
N GLY A 115 -5.52 -5.50 -14.83
CA GLY A 115 -4.48 -6.52 -15.03
C GLY A 115 -5.02 -7.90 -15.39
N ARG A 116 -6.31 -8.15 -15.12
CA ARG A 116 -6.96 -9.47 -15.29
C ARG A 116 -8.46 -9.34 -15.59
N ALA A 117 -8.81 -9.21 -16.87
CA ALA A 117 -10.21 -9.12 -17.31
C ALA A 117 -11.13 -10.23 -16.74
N ASN A 118 -10.61 -11.44 -16.57
CA ASN A 118 -11.41 -12.61 -16.17
C ASN A 118 -11.55 -12.78 -14.64
N LEU A 119 -10.76 -12.04 -13.86
CA LEU A 119 -10.72 -12.08 -12.38
C LEU A 119 -10.69 -13.50 -11.77
N ALA A 120 -10.05 -14.47 -12.44
CA ALA A 120 -10.06 -15.86 -11.94
C ALA A 120 -9.42 -15.93 -10.54
N PRO A 121 -9.97 -16.71 -9.58
CA PRO A 121 -9.50 -16.71 -8.20
C PRO A 121 -8.01 -17.02 -8.06
N MET A 122 -7.39 -16.44 -7.03
CA MET A 122 -6.06 -16.85 -6.57
C MET A 122 -6.20 -18.08 -5.68
N ASP A 123 -5.67 -19.24 -6.09
CA ASP A 123 -5.68 -20.48 -5.31
C ASP A 123 -4.25 -20.91 -5.02
N PHE A 124 -3.83 -20.79 -3.76
CA PHE A 124 -2.47 -21.12 -3.36
C PHE A 124 -2.37 -21.57 -1.91
N SER A 125 -1.23 -22.17 -1.57
CA SER A 125 -0.83 -22.50 -0.20
C SER A 125 0.52 -21.88 0.12
N ILE A 126 0.63 -21.26 1.29
CA ILE A 126 1.91 -20.76 1.81
C ILE A 126 2.20 -21.41 3.16
N VAL A 127 3.43 -21.88 3.33
CA VAL A 127 3.97 -22.39 4.60
C VAL A 127 4.90 -21.33 5.16
N VAL A 128 4.77 -21.04 6.45
CA VAL A 128 5.59 -20.08 7.20
C VAL A 128 6.16 -20.78 8.42
N GLU A 129 7.47 -20.70 8.61
CA GLU A 129 8.14 -21.20 9.81
C GLU A 129 9.04 -20.11 10.38
N GLY A 130 8.82 -19.76 11.64
CA GLY A 130 9.73 -18.89 12.38
C GLY A 130 11.04 -19.62 12.70
N GLY A 131 12.09 -18.88 13.02
CA GLY A 131 13.36 -19.49 13.40
C GLY A 131 14.34 -18.49 14.00
N GLU A 132 15.19 -18.96 14.90
CA GLU A 132 16.39 -18.24 15.31
C GLU A 132 17.50 -18.33 14.25
N ASN A 133 18.48 -17.43 14.34
CA ASN A 133 19.71 -17.47 13.56
C ASN A 133 19.46 -17.68 12.06
N GLN A 134 18.54 -16.89 11.48
CA GLN A 134 18.32 -16.87 10.02
C GLN A 134 17.76 -18.18 9.44
N ARG A 135 17.11 -19.03 10.26
CA ARG A 135 16.54 -20.30 9.81
C ARG A 135 15.03 -20.30 9.54
N GLY A 136 14.35 -19.18 9.82
CA GLY A 136 12.95 -19.02 9.44
C GLY A 136 12.78 -18.95 7.93
N TYR A 137 11.56 -19.12 7.43
CA TYR A 137 11.24 -19.01 6.01
C TYR A 137 9.74 -18.83 5.78
N ALA A 138 9.39 -18.42 4.56
CA ALA A 138 8.07 -18.62 4.00
C ALA A 138 8.19 -19.16 2.58
N ALA A 139 7.27 -20.05 2.18
CA ALA A 139 7.30 -20.70 0.88
C ALA A 139 5.90 -20.97 0.33
N VAL A 140 5.68 -20.59 -0.93
CA VAL A 140 4.51 -20.99 -1.71
C VAL A 140 4.68 -22.45 -2.11
N THR A 141 3.79 -23.32 -1.62
CA THR A 141 3.89 -24.79 -1.75
C THR A 141 2.84 -25.39 -2.69
N ARG A 142 1.79 -24.63 -3.01
CA ARG A 142 0.76 -24.99 -4.01
C ARG A 142 0.31 -23.74 -4.74
N GLY A 143 0.04 -23.87 -6.03
CA GLY A 143 -0.49 -22.80 -6.87
C GLY A 143 0.45 -21.61 -6.96
N SER A 144 -0.07 -20.46 -7.36
CA SER A 144 0.71 -19.25 -7.54
C SER A 144 0.12 -18.09 -6.77
N TYR A 145 1.01 -17.33 -6.14
CA TYR A 145 0.70 -16.10 -5.43
C TYR A 145 0.94 -14.85 -6.32
N ASN A 146 1.41 -15.04 -7.56
CA ASN A 146 1.60 -13.95 -8.52
C ASN A 146 0.28 -13.58 -9.20
N LEU A 147 -0.20 -12.35 -9.00
CA LEU A 147 -1.41 -11.83 -9.64
C LEU A 147 -1.43 -12.11 -11.15
N TYR A 148 -0.34 -11.83 -11.86
CA TYR A 148 -0.25 -11.94 -13.31
C TYR A 148 -0.04 -13.37 -13.82
N ASN A 149 0.25 -14.33 -12.94
CA ASN A 149 0.39 -15.74 -13.28
C ASN A 149 -0.29 -16.65 -12.25
N PRO A 150 -1.63 -16.59 -12.12
CA PRO A 150 -2.40 -17.25 -11.06
C PRO A 150 -2.42 -18.79 -11.18
N THR A 151 -2.18 -19.32 -12.37
CA THR A 151 -2.12 -20.77 -12.66
C THR A 151 -0.68 -21.27 -12.76
N GLY A 152 0.30 -20.45 -12.36
CA GLY A 152 1.69 -20.83 -12.36
C GLY A 152 2.00 -21.94 -11.36
N GLU A 153 3.14 -22.60 -11.56
CA GLU A 153 3.70 -23.53 -10.58
C GLU A 153 4.08 -22.81 -9.28
N PRO A 154 4.16 -23.53 -8.14
CA PRO A 154 4.60 -22.96 -6.87
C PRO A 154 5.95 -22.26 -6.99
N GLN A 155 5.98 -20.98 -6.60
CA GLN A 155 7.18 -20.15 -6.64
C GLN A 155 8.27 -20.63 -5.66
N GLY A 156 7.92 -21.47 -4.69
CA GLY A 156 8.83 -21.92 -3.65
C GLY A 156 9.05 -20.83 -2.60
N TYR A 157 10.28 -20.71 -2.11
CA TYR A 157 10.61 -19.73 -1.07
C TYR A 157 10.41 -18.30 -1.58
N VAL A 158 9.76 -17.46 -0.76
CA VAL A 158 9.69 -16.02 -1.02
C VAL A 158 11.00 -15.35 -0.59
N ASP A 159 11.21 -14.09 -0.95
CA ASP A 159 12.38 -13.35 -0.50
C ASP A 159 12.33 -13.05 1.01
N GLY A 160 13.51 -12.74 1.57
CA GLY A 160 13.68 -12.54 3.00
C GLY A 160 12.86 -11.40 3.63
N LEU A 161 12.50 -10.35 2.87
CA LEU A 161 11.68 -9.25 3.39
C LEU A 161 10.24 -9.71 3.58
N LEU A 162 9.66 -10.34 2.55
CA LEU A 162 8.31 -10.91 2.65
C LEU A 162 8.26 -12.05 3.68
N ALA A 163 9.30 -12.90 3.75
CA ALA A 163 9.38 -13.93 4.77
C ALA A 163 9.36 -13.35 6.18
N SER A 164 10.10 -12.26 6.43
CA SER A 164 10.10 -11.57 7.73
C SER A 164 8.72 -11.01 8.09
N TYR A 165 8.02 -10.38 7.14
CA TYR A 165 6.66 -9.88 7.32
C TYR A 165 5.68 -11.01 7.65
N LEU A 166 5.67 -12.08 6.85
CA LEU A 166 4.77 -13.21 7.04
C LEU A 166 5.01 -13.96 8.36
N ILE A 167 6.26 -14.06 8.83
CA ILE A 167 6.58 -14.64 10.14
C ILE A 167 5.98 -13.78 11.27
N SER A 168 6.08 -12.45 11.16
CA SER A 168 5.48 -11.54 12.15
C SER A 168 3.95 -11.67 12.19
N GLU A 169 3.30 -11.72 11.02
CA GLU A 169 1.86 -11.97 10.92
C GLU A 169 1.48 -13.37 11.45
N ALA A 170 2.29 -14.40 11.20
CA ALA A 170 2.04 -15.74 11.73
C ALA A 170 2.09 -15.78 13.26
N TYR A 171 3.01 -15.03 13.90
CA TYR A 171 3.02 -14.88 15.36
C TYR A 171 1.81 -14.10 15.87
N LYS A 172 1.37 -13.06 15.15
CA LYS A 172 0.17 -12.28 15.49
C LYS A 172 -1.08 -13.15 15.54
N TRP A 173 -1.19 -14.12 14.63
CA TRP A 173 -2.28 -15.11 14.56
C TRP A 173 -2.09 -16.35 15.44
N HIS A 174 -0.98 -16.46 16.18
CA HIS A 174 -0.59 -17.68 16.88
C HIS A 174 -1.57 -18.03 18.03
N PRO A 175 -2.27 -19.18 18.00
CA PRO A 175 -3.28 -19.51 19.02
C PRO A 175 -2.74 -19.58 20.45
N LEU A 176 -1.47 -19.96 20.62
CA LEU A 176 -0.81 -20.03 21.92
C LEU A 176 0.06 -18.78 22.22
N LEU A 177 -0.25 -17.63 21.62
CA LEU A 177 0.57 -16.40 21.72
C LEU A 177 0.90 -16.01 23.17
N LEU A 178 -0.07 -16.08 24.10
CA LEU A 178 0.19 -15.72 25.50
C LEU A 178 1.25 -16.61 26.14
N SER A 179 1.22 -17.92 25.86
CA SER A 179 2.24 -18.87 26.34
C SER A 179 3.61 -18.56 25.74
N LYS A 180 3.64 -18.17 24.45
CA LYS A 180 4.87 -17.73 23.79
C LYS A 180 5.45 -16.48 24.44
N VAL A 181 4.64 -15.46 24.71
CA VAL A 181 5.07 -14.22 25.41
C VAL A 181 5.61 -14.53 26.79
N ILE A 182 4.93 -15.39 27.57
CA ILE A 182 5.45 -15.84 28.87
C ILE A 182 6.82 -16.50 28.74
N SER A 183 6.99 -17.35 27.73
CA SER A 183 8.25 -18.08 27.49
C SER A 183 9.40 -17.18 27.05
N ASN A 184 9.10 -16.11 26.31
CA ASN A 184 10.10 -15.10 25.93
C ASN A 184 10.61 -14.34 27.16
N ASN A 185 9.75 -14.15 28.17
CA ASN A 185 10.06 -13.47 29.42
C ASN A 185 10.69 -12.07 29.24
N ASN A 186 10.26 -11.37 28.18
CA ASN A 186 10.74 -10.05 27.80
C ASN A 186 9.54 -9.18 27.43
N PHE A 187 8.74 -8.85 28.44
CA PHE A 187 7.47 -8.16 28.24
C PHE A 187 7.19 -7.13 29.34
N THR A 188 6.45 -6.08 28.97
CA THR A 188 6.12 -4.94 29.83
C THR A 188 4.62 -4.66 29.82
N SER A 189 4.12 -4.01 30.88
CA SER A 189 2.72 -3.56 30.91
C SER A 189 2.52 -2.43 29.91
N ARG A 190 1.44 -2.49 29.15
CA ARG A 190 1.09 -1.46 28.15
C ARG A 190 -0.41 -1.19 28.18
N GLN A 191 -0.80 -0.02 27.71
CA GLN A 191 -2.20 0.29 27.42
C GLN A 191 -2.32 0.69 25.96
N GLY A 192 -3.49 0.49 25.36
CA GLY A 192 -3.75 0.86 23.98
C GLY A 192 -5.21 1.23 23.76
N ALA A 193 -5.44 2.25 22.94
CA ALA A 193 -6.78 2.64 22.52
C ALA A 193 -7.32 1.70 21.43
N THR A 194 -8.61 1.39 21.52
CA THR A 194 -9.43 0.90 20.39
C THR A 194 -9.74 2.03 19.41
N GLY A 195 -10.26 1.70 18.23
CA GLY A 195 -10.76 2.71 17.27
C GLY A 195 -11.89 3.61 17.82
N ALA A 196 -12.56 3.20 18.90
CA ALA A 196 -13.56 4.00 19.59
C ALA A 196 -12.97 4.86 20.74
N GLY A 197 -11.64 4.90 20.90
CA GLY A 197 -10.96 5.64 21.95
C GLY A 197 -11.00 4.97 23.33
N ILE A 198 -11.56 3.76 23.45
CA ILE A 198 -11.56 3.01 24.71
C ILE A 198 -10.15 2.49 25.00
N ILE A 199 -9.59 2.84 26.15
CA ILE A 199 -8.28 2.37 26.60
C ILE A 199 -8.40 0.98 27.22
N LEU A 200 -7.66 0.03 26.67
CA LEU A 200 -7.58 -1.35 27.15
C LEU A 200 -6.24 -1.61 27.84
N PRO A 201 -6.22 -2.41 28.92
CA PRO A 201 -4.98 -2.91 29.49
C PRO A 201 -4.35 -3.97 28.57
N GLY A 202 -3.04 -4.11 28.66
CA GLY A 202 -2.30 -5.02 27.80
C GLY A 202 -0.87 -5.27 28.22
N VAL A 203 -0.22 -6.09 27.42
CA VAL A 203 1.18 -6.47 27.58
C VAL A 203 1.88 -6.34 26.24
N HIS A 204 3.06 -5.73 26.25
CA HIS A 204 3.94 -5.67 25.10
C HIS A 204 5.07 -6.68 25.25
N ASP A 205 5.24 -7.55 24.27
CA ASP A 205 6.38 -8.47 24.17
C ASP A 205 7.44 -7.85 23.27
N ASP A 206 8.59 -7.50 23.85
CA ASP A 206 9.69 -6.84 23.15
C ASP A 206 10.45 -7.81 22.23
N THR A 207 10.27 -9.13 22.40
CA THR A 207 10.89 -10.15 21.55
C THR A 207 10.15 -10.30 20.21
N LEU A 208 8.83 -10.27 20.22
CA LEU A 208 7.97 -10.36 19.03
C LEU A 208 7.58 -8.98 18.47
N ASP A 209 7.82 -7.91 19.23
CA ASP A 209 7.33 -6.55 18.95
C ASP A 209 5.80 -6.50 18.75
N LEU A 210 5.09 -7.21 19.63
CA LEU A 210 3.62 -7.28 19.61
C LEU A 210 3.05 -6.75 20.92
N THR A 211 1.92 -6.05 20.83
CA THR A 211 1.12 -5.68 22.01
C THR A 211 -0.18 -6.48 22.00
N ILE A 212 -0.50 -7.13 23.10
CA ILE A 212 -1.78 -7.81 23.30
C ILE A 212 -2.61 -6.97 24.27
N LEU A 213 -3.76 -6.51 23.80
CA LEU A 213 -4.76 -5.79 24.59
C LEU A 213 -5.90 -6.74 24.94
N PHE A 214 -6.31 -6.72 26.21
CA PHE A 214 -7.32 -7.63 26.74
C PHE A 214 -8.67 -6.93 26.90
N ASP A 215 -9.74 -7.67 26.69
CA ASP A 215 -11.08 -7.25 27.11
C ASP A 215 -11.16 -7.32 28.64
N PRO A 216 -11.40 -6.20 29.35
CA PRO A 216 -11.43 -6.19 30.81
C PRO A 216 -12.59 -6.98 31.41
N ALA A 217 -13.64 -7.29 30.63
CA ALA A 217 -14.78 -8.07 31.12
C ALA A 217 -14.50 -9.58 31.12
N THR A 218 -13.75 -10.07 30.13
CA THR A 218 -13.52 -11.50 29.91
C THR A 218 -12.07 -11.93 30.17
N ASN A 219 -11.14 -10.97 30.24
CA ASN A 219 -9.68 -11.17 30.22
C ASN A 219 -9.15 -11.88 28.96
N LEU A 220 -10.00 -12.13 27.95
CA LEU A 220 -9.55 -12.72 26.68
C LEU A 220 -8.79 -11.67 25.85
N PRO A 221 -7.81 -12.11 25.02
CA PRO A 221 -7.21 -11.23 24.02
C PRO A 221 -8.30 -10.59 23.14
N TYR A 222 -8.14 -9.32 22.82
CA TYR A 222 -9.09 -8.59 21.99
C TYR A 222 -8.41 -7.94 20.79
N ILE A 223 -7.23 -7.34 20.99
CA ILE A 223 -6.41 -6.78 19.91
C ILE A 223 -4.98 -7.30 20.06
N ILE A 224 -4.42 -7.82 18.97
CA ILE A 224 -2.99 -8.09 18.83
C ILE A 224 -2.42 -7.08 17.82
N ARG A 225 -1.63 -6.14 18.33
CA ARG A 225 -1.14 -4.96 17.61
C ARG A 225 0.34 -5.09 17.28
N SER A 226 0.71 -4.85 16.03
CA SER A 226 2.07 -4.50 15.64
C SER A 226 2.17 -3.00 15.35
N TYR A 227 3.39 -2.49 15.36
CA TYR A 227 3.70 -1.10 15.04
C TYR A 227 4.50 -1.03 13.73
N GLU A 228 4.16 -0.05 12.92
CA GLU A 228 4.78 0.16 11.61
C GLU A 228 5.04 1.66 11.42
N ASN A 229 5.83 2.00 10.41
CA ASN A 229 6.01 3.38 9.98
C ASN A 229 5.56 3.49 8.53
N HIS A 230 4.40 4.08 8.29
CA HIS A 230 3.82 4.25 6.97
C HIS A 230 4.38 5.52 6.33
N PRO A 231 4.81 5.51 5.05
CA PRO A 231 5.37 6.70 4.40
C PRO A 231 4.47 7.94 4.51
N PHE A 232 3.16 7.79 4.38
CA PHE A 232 2.19 8.92 4.45
C PHE A 232 1.58 9.18 5.82
N PHE A 233 1.53 8.18 6.70
CA PHE A 233 0.82 8.27 7.99
C PHE A 233 1.75 8.29 9.19
N GLY A 234 3.04 8.06 8.99
CA GLY A 234 4.05 7.97 10.04
C GLY A 234 3.83 6.74 10.92
N GLU A 235 4.09 6.88 12.21
CA GLU A 235 3.86 5.82 13.18
C GLU A 235 2.41 5.33 13.11
N SER A 236 2.27 4.05 12.78
CA SER A 236 0.99 3.42 12.46
C SER A 236 0.81 2.11 13.24
N THR A 237 -0.44 1.75 13.46
CA THR A 237 -0.84 0.50 14.13
C THR A 237 -1.48 -0.44 13.12
N HIS A 238 -1.08 -1.70 13.19
CA HIS A 238 -1.63 -2.76 12.35
C HIS A 238 -2.21 -3.86 13.26
N ASP A 239 -3.51 -3.74 13.51
CA ASP A 239 -4.22 -4.50 14.54
C ASP A 239 -4.88 -5.74 13.95
N LEU A 240 -4.67 -6.89 14.61
CA LEU A 240 -5.54 -8.04 14.50
C LEU A 240 -6.53 -8.01 15.67
N LEU A 241 -7.76 -7.63 15.40
CA LEU A 241 -8.86 -7.73 16.36
C LEU A 241 -9.45 -9.14 16.29
N VAL A 242 -9.52 -9.79 17.46
CA VAL A 242 -10.08 -11.13 17.63
C VAL A 242 -11.29 -11.10 18.54
N HIS A 243 -12.36 -11.79 18.16
CA HIS A 243 -13.58 -11.84 18.96
C HIS A 243 -14.42 -13.08 18.63
N ASP A 244 -15.60 -13.18 19.24
CA ASP A 244 -16.54 -14.29 19.07
C ASP A 244 -15.89 -15.61 19.47
N TYR A 245 -15.41 -15.66 20.71
CA TYR A 245 -14.76 -16.83 21.27
C TYR A 245 -15.77 -17.96 21.46
N ALA A 246 -15.37 -19.16 21.05
CA ALA A 246 -16.11 -20.39 21.29
C ALA A 246 -15.27 -21.35 22.13
N GLU A 247 -15.92 -22.03 23.08
CA GLU A 247 -15.27 -23.08 23.85
C GLU A 247 -15.19 -24.37 23.02
N ILE A 248 -13.98 -24.88 22.83
CA ILE A 248 -13.70 -26.10 22.07
C ILE A 248 -12.69 -26.93 22.88
N ASN A 249 -13.13 -28.10 23.34
CA ASN A 249 -12.33 -28.98 24.21
C ASN A 249 -11.76 -28.27 25.45
N GLY A 250 -12.56 -27.38 26.07
CA GLY A 250 -12.16 -26.63 27.25
C GLY A 250 -11.25 -25.42 26.98
N VAL A 251 -11.02 -25.06 25.72
CA VAL A 251 -10.21 -23.89 25.33
C VAL A 251 -11.09 -22.87 24.61
N GLN A 252 -10.99 -21.60 24.99
CA GLN A 252 -11.65 -20.49 24.30
C GLN A 252 -10.84 -20.14 23.04
N ILE A 253 -11.44 -20.29 21.87
CA ILE A 253 -10.80 -20.03 20.58
C ILE A 253 -11.58 -18.95 19.82
N PRO A 254 -10.95 -17.86 19.35
CA PRO A 254 -11.64 -16.83 18.58
C PRO A 254 -12.12 -17.36 17.23
N GLN A 255 -13.34 -16.99 16.83
CA GLN A 255 -13.91 -17.39 15.53
C GLN A 255 -13.97 -16.23 14.53
N ARG A 256 -13.73 -14.98 14.98
CA ARG A 256 -13.77 -13.79 14.12
C ARG A 256 -12.49 -12.99 14.23
N PHE A 257 -11.96 -12.62 13.07
CA PHE A 257 -10.68 -11.96 12.92
C PHE A 257 -10.87 -10.77 11.99
N LYS A 258 -10.40 -9.60 12.43
CA LYS A 258 -10.45 -8.37 11.66
C LYS A 258 -9.08 -7.71 11.67
N THR A 259 -8.59 -7.37 10.49
CA THR A 259 -7.36 -6.57 10.38
C THR A 259 -7.76 -5.10 10.24
N ILE A 260 -7.30 -4.26 11.17
CA ILE A 260 -7.65 -2.85 11.23
C ILE A 260 -6.36 -2.01 11.23
N TYR A 261 -6.23 -1.12 10.25
CA TYR A 261 -5.12 -0.18 10.15
C TYR A 261 -5.47 1.13 10.84
N ASN A 262 -4.57 1.63 11.69
CA ASN A 262 -4.71 2.90 12.42
C ASN A 262 -6.04 3.06 13.16
N GLY A 263 -6.58 1.96 13.71
CA GLY A 263 -7.86 1.94 14.42
C GLY A 263 -9.08 2.34 13.57
N LYS A 264 -8.91 2.60 12.27
CA LYS A 264 -9.91 3.22 11.40
C LYS A 264 -10.26 2.34 10.20
N HIS A 265 -9.26 1.79 9.52
CA HIS A 265 -9.46 1.16 8.22
C HIS A 265 -9.55 -0.36 8.37
N LEU A 266 -10.76 -0.92 8.19
CA LEU A 266 -10.97 -2.37 8.16
C LEU A 266 -10.46 -2.95 6.84
N ILE A 267 -9.26 -3.52 6.86
CA ILE A 267 -8.57 -4.05 5.68
C ILE A 267 -8.64 -5.58 5.57
N GLY A 268 -9.01 -6.28 6.64
CA GLY A 268 -9.23 -7.73 6.61
C GLY A 268 -10.47 -8.13 7.41
N ASP A 269 -11.25 -9.06 6.88
CA ASP A 269 -12.40 -9.67 7.57
C ASP A 269 -12.43 -11.17 7.28
N TYR A 270 -12.25 -11.98 8.33
CA TYR A 270 -12.18 -13.43 8.24
C TYR A 270 -13.01 -14.09 9.34
N ARG A 271 -13.69 -15.19 8.99
CA ARG A 271 -14.40 -16.06 9.94
C ARG A 271 -13.82 -17.47 9.87
N ALA A 272 -13.45 -18.01 11.02
CA ALA A 272 -13.34 -19.45 11.18
C ALA A 272 -14.75 -20.00 11.41
N ASP A 273 -15.25 -20.78 10.46
CA ASP A 273 -16.55 -21.46 10.58
C ASP A 273 -16.44 -22.72 11.43
N GLN A 274 -15.25 -23.30 11.45
CA GLN A 274 -14.90 -24.43 12.30
C GLN A 274 -13.47 -24.26 12.80
N THR A 275 -13.21 -24.70 14.03
CA THR A 275 -11.85 -24.91 14.54
C THR A 275 -11.64 -26.41 14.78
N VAL A 276 -10.52 -26.94 14.30
CA VAL A 276 -10.11 -28.32 14.54
C VAL A 276 -8.85 -28.33 15.40
N ILE A 277 -8.97 -28.81 16.64
CA ILE A 277 -7.85 -29.00 17.58
C ILE A 277 -7.34 -30.43 17.49
N ASN A 278 -6.03 -30.60 17.42
CA ASN A 278 -5.36 -31.91 17.35
C ASN A 278 -5.90 -32.77 16.19
N GLY A 279 -6.30 -32.13 15.10
CA GLY A 279 -6.69 -32.80 13.87
C GLY A 279 -5.50 -33.55 13.28
N GLY A 280 -5.77 -34.72 12.69
CA GLY A 280 -4.74 -35.49 12.00
C GLY A 280 -4.22 -34.70 10.80
N LEU A 281 -3.02 -34.13 10.94
CA LEU A 281 -2.30 -33.50 9.84
C LEU A 281 -1.38 -34.54 9.18
N PRO A 282 -1.39 -34.67 7.83
CA PRO A 282 -0.41 -35.48 7.12
C PRO A 282 1.03 -35.11 7.51
N SER A 283 1.95 -36.07 7.50
CA SER A 283 3.35 -35.84 7.88
C SER A 283 4.07 -34.83 6.99
N ASP A 284 3.62 -34.71 5.74
CA ASP A 284 4.12 -33.78 4.72
C ASP A 284 3.28 -32.50 4.61
N PHE A 285 2.35 -32.26 5.53
CA PHE A 285 1.42 -31.11 5.45
C PHE A 285 2.13 -29.75 5.43
N PHE A 286 3.29 -29.64 6.07
CA PHE A 286 4.14 -28.44 6.04
C PHE A 286 5.43 -28.64 5.22
N ALA A 287 5.45 -29.62 4.31
CA ALA A 287 6.61 -29.84 3.47
C ALA A 287 6.85 -28.64 2.54
N VAL A 288 8.13 -28.29 2.36
CA VAL A 288 8.60 -27.22 1.48
C VAL A 288 9.69 -27.74 0.53
N PRO A 289 9.95 -27.06 -0.59
CA PRO A 289 11.01 -27.46 -1.53
C PRO A 289 12.38 -27.61 -0.85
N GLY A 290 13.22 -28.50 -1.39
CA GLY A 290 14.60 -28.68 -0.94
C GLY A 290 14.74 -29.24 0.48
N ASN A 291 13.72 -29.93 1.00
CA ASN A 291 13.70 -30.50 2.36
C ASN A 291 14.02 -29.47 3.46
N GLY A 292 13.55 -28.23 3.31
CA GLY A 292 13.80 -27.17 4.29
C GLY A 292 15.16 -26.46 4.13
N THR A 293 15.91 -26.74 3.07
CA THR A 293 17.11 -25.96 2.74
C THR A 293 16.68 -24.60 2.20
N VAL A 294 16.77 -23.57 3.05
CA VAL A 294 16.37 -22.21 2.73
C VAL A 294 17.47 -21.51 1.91
N PRO A 295 17.15 -20.95 0.72
CA PRO A 295 18.09 -20.09 -0.02
C PRO A 295 18.50 -18.85 0.77
N GLU A 296 19.72 -18.37 0.58
CA GLU A 296 20.22 -17.18 1.29
C GLU A 296 19.34 -15.94 1.07
N SER A 297 18.83 -15.73 -0.15
CA SER A 297 17.92 -14.62 -0.48
C SER A 297 16.55 -14.72 0.19
N SER A 298 16.20 -15.90 0.72
CA SER A 298 14.92 -16.19 1.39
C SER A 298 15.02 -16.21 2.90
N VAL A 299 16.23 -16.04 3.43
CA VAL A 299 16.46 -15.86 4.87
C VAL A 299 15.75 -14.59 5.34
N PRO A 300 14.90 -14.66 6.38
CA PRO A 300 14.18 -13.51 6.89
C PRO A 300 15.11 -12.36 7.26
N VAL A 301 14.84 -11.17 6.72
CA VAL A 301 15.62 -9.96 6.95
C VAL A 301 14.71 -8.76 7.15
N ARG A 302 15.13 -7.82 8.00
CA ARG A 302 14.50 -6.50 8.16
C ARG A 302 15.37 -5.45 7.48
N SER A 303 14.75 -4.54 6.74
CA SER A 303 15.41 -3.38 6.17
C SER A 303 14.72 -2.11 6.66
N ALA A 304 15.51 -1.07 6.94
CA ALA A 304 14.97 0.26 7.22
C ALA A 304 14.38 0.93 5.97
N GLN A 305 14.69 0.42 4.77
CA GLN A 305 14.14 0.91 3.51
C GLN A 305 12.75 0.33 3.22
N TYR A 306 12.45 -0.87 3.71
CA TYR A 306 11.18 -1.56 3.44
C TYR A 306 10.38 -1.68 4.73
N SER A 307 9.38 -0.81 4.87
CA SER A 307 8.44 -0.88 5.98
C SER A 307 7.51 -2.08 5.84
N PHE A 308 7.06 -2.62 6.96
CA PHE A 308 6.02 -3.66 6.96
C PHE A 308 4.68 -3.15 6.44
N SER A 309 4.44 -1.85 6.50
CA SER A 309 3.27 -1.24 5.83
C SER A 309 3.33 -1.48 4.32
N GLU A 310 4.43 -1.12 3.67
CA GLU A 310 4.63 -1.34 2.23
C GLU A 310 4.54 -2.83 1.86
N ILE A 311 5.31 -3.69 2.55
CA ILE A 311 5.33 -5.13 2.26
C ILE A 311 3.94 -5.74 2.49
N GLY A 312 3.26 -5.34 3.56
CA GLY A 312 1.94 -5.84 3.91
C GLY A 312 0.86 -5.43 2.92
N GLU A 313 0.86 -4.17 2.49
CA GLU A 313 -0.11 -3.68 1.51
C GLU A 313 0.14 -4.29 0.13
N THR A 314 1.36 -4.25 -0.39
CA THR A 314 1.68 -4.87 -1.68
C THR A 314 1.43 -6.38 -1.68
N SER A 315 1.72 -7.08 -0.58
CA SER A 315 1.45 -8.51 -0.46
C SER A 315 -0.05 -8.83 -0.32
N ALA A 316 -0.82 -8.04 0.44
CA ALA A 316 -2.27 -8.23 0.53
C ALA A 316 -2.99 -8.11 -0.83
N ASN A 317 -2.34 -7.45 -1.80
CA ASN A 317 -2.78 -7.26 -3.16
C ASN A 317 -2.19 -8.24 -4.18
N PHE A 318 -1.37 -9.22 -3.76
CA PHE A 318 -0.69 -10.16 -4.66
C PHE A 318 0.29 -9.48 -5.62
N LEU A 319 0.77 -8.28 -5.28
CA LEU A 319 1.63 -7.44 -6.10
C LEU A 319 3.07 -7.34 -5.59
N TRP A 320 3.41 -7.95 -4.45
CA TRP A 320 4.79 -7.92 -3.96
C TRP A 320 5.73 -8.66 -4.92
N PRO A 321 6.66 -7.96 -5.60
CA PRO A 321 7.54 -8.56 -6.60
C PRO A 321 8.98 -8.74 -6.07
N GLY A 322 9.22 -8.41 -4.80
CA GLY A 322 10.54 -8.40 -4.16
C GLY A 322 11.08 -6.98 -3.94
N ALA A 323 12.32 -6.89 -3.47
CA ALA A 323 13.01 -5.62 -3.31
C ALA A 323 13.36 -5.01 -4.68
N TYR A 324 13.27 -3.68 -4.78
CA TYR A 324 13.78 -2.94 -5.93
C TYR A 324 15.28 -3.16 -6.11
N THR A 325 15.70 -3.53 -7.33
CA THR A 325 17.09 -3.88 -7.66
C THR A 325 17.77 -2.85 -8.57
N GLY A 326 17.10 -1.75 -8.91
CA GLY A 326 17.68 -0.72 -9.75
C GLY A 326 18.89 -0.04 -9.11
N THR A 327 19.86 0.30 -9.95
CA THR A 327 21.09 1.01 -9.57
C THR A 327 21.15 2.39 -10.20
N LYS A 328 22.10 3.22 -9.75
CA LYS A 328 22.40 4.52 -10.35
C LYS A 328 22.65 4.41 -11.86
N GLU A 329 23.40 3.39 -12.29
CA GLU A 329 23.72 3.15 -13.69
C GLU A 329 22.46 2.79 -14.48
N SER A 330 21.59 1.93 -13.92
CA SER A 330 20.33 1.56 -14.57
C SER A 330 19.38 2.74 -14.72
N ILE A 331 19.29 3.63 -13.71
CA ILE A 331 18.50 4.86 -13.78
C ILE A 331 19.09 5.78 -14.84
N ALA A 332 20.40 6.06 -14.80
CA ALA A 332 21.05 6.93 -15.77
C ALA A 332 20.86 6.44 -17.21
N ALA A 333 20.94 5.12 -17.44
CA ALA A 333 20.71 4.52 -18.77
C ALA A 333 19.24 4.57 -19.23
N SER A 334 18.29 4.76 -18.30
CA SER A 334 16.86 4.81 -18.58
C SER A 334 16.31 6.21 -18.86
N ILE A 335 17.15 7.24 -18.73
CA ILE A 335 16.75 8.63 -18.90
C ILE A 335 16.87 9.05 -20.36
N SER A 336 15.84 9.68 -20.89
CA SER A 336 15.82 10.17 -22.27
C SER A 336 15.03 11.47 -22.41
N GLN A 337 15.32 12.24 -23.47
CA GLN A 337 14.50 13.38 -23.90
C GLN A 337 13.74 12.98 -25.16
N PRO A 338 12.44 12.64 -25.05
CA PRO A 338 11.74 12.03 -26.18
C PRO A 338 11.37 13.04 -27.28
N LEU A 339 11.31 14.34 -26.98
CA LEU A 339 10.75 15.36 -27.87
C LEU A 339 11.67 16.57 -27.99
N GLN A 340 12.12 16.86 -29.22
CA GLN A 340 13.17 17.85 -29.49
C GLN A 340 12.75 19.29 -29.17
N ASP A 341 11.48 19.64 -29.39
CA ASP A 341 10.91 20.97 -29.11
C ASP A 341 10.43 21.13 -27.65
N LEU A 342 10.65 20.12 -26.80
CA LEU A 342 10.44 20.15 -25.35
C LEU A 342 11.75 19.83 -24.60
N PRO A 343 12.79 20.67 -24.72
CA PRO A 343 14.14 20.37 -24.25
C PRO A 343 14.29 20.30 -22.72
N GLY A 344 13.26 20.63 -21.95
CA GLY A 344 13.23 20.45 -20.49
C GLY A 344 12.42 19.23 -20.06
N PHE A 345 11.81 18.49 -20.98
CA PHE A 345 11.06 17.28 -20.67
C PHE A 345 11.95 16.05 -20.81
N TRP A 346 12.04 15.29 -19.73
CA TRP A 346 12.75 14.03 -19.67
C TRP A 346 11.78 12.92 -19.23
N THR A 347 12.01 11.72 -19.73
CA THR A 347 11.37 10.51 -19.23
C THR A 347 12.42 9.61 -18.58
N ILE A 348 12.01 8.95 -17.52
CA ILE A 348 12.81 7.96 -16.78
C ILE A 348 12.03 6.67 -16.90
N SER A 349 12.56 5.64 -17.55
CA SER A 349 11.86 4.35 -17.73
C SER A 349 12.74 3.18 -17.27
N PRO A 350 12.91 3.02 -15.94
CA PRO A 350 13.77 1.96 -15.41
C PRO A 350 13.26 0.60 -15.89
N GLY A 351 14.17 -0.29 -16.26
CA GLY A 351 13.82 -1.67 -16.58
C GLY A 351 13.59 -2.52 -15.33
N GLY A 352 13.05 -3.73 -15.53
CA GLY A 352 12.80 -4.71 -14.46
C GLY A 352 11.35 -4.70 -13.97
N ASP A 353 10.98 -5.74 -13.21
CA ASP A 353 9.59 -6.00 -12.79
C ASP A 353 8.99 -4.91 -11.87
N LEU A 354 9.84 -4.01 -11.36
CA LEU A 354 9.50 -2.89 -10.48
C LEU A 354 9.83 -1.51 -11.08
N GLY A 355 10.33 -1.48 -12.31
CA GLY A 355 10.67 -0.24 -12.99
C GLY A 355 9.39 0.47 -13.45
N MET A 356 9.16 1.68 -12.95
CA MET A 356 7.97 2.48 -13.27
C MET A 356 8.39 3.77 -13.92
N ARG A 357 7.70 4.15 -15.00
CA ARG A 357 8.05 5.36 -15.74
C ARG A 357 7.71 6.57 -14.90
N GLN A 358 8.63 7.54 -14.91
CA GLN A 358 8.44 8.86 -14.32
C GLN A 358 8.72 9.94 -15.36
N GLY A 359 8.12 11.10 -15.16
CA GLY A 359 8.45 12.31 -15.90
C GLY A 359 9.38 13.21 -15.09
N LEU A 360 10.21 13.99 -15.77
CA LEU A 360 11.00 15.04 -15.13
C LEU A 360 10.94 16.29 -16.00
N ILE A 361 10.61 17.42 -15.39
CA ILE A 361 10.53 18.73 -16.03
C ILE A 361 11.61 19.61 -15.44
N GLU A 362 12.51 20.08 -16.29
CA GLU A 362 13.52 21.06 -15.97
C GLU A 362 13.12 22.42 -16.54
N LEU A 363 13.01 23.43 -15.68
CA LEU A 363 12.72 24.81 -16.06
C LEU A 363 13.95 25.71 -15.95
N GLU A 364 13.95 26.79 -16.71
CA GLU A 364 15.05 27.77 -16.76
C GLU A 364 15.27 28.54 -15.45
N ASP A 365 14.23 28.70 -14.63
CA ASP A 365 14.30 29.40 -13.34
C ASP A 365 14.98 28.56 -12.23
N GLY A 366 15.42 27.35 -12.55
CA GLY A 366 16.02 26.40 -11.62
C GLY A 366 15.03 25.40 -11.03
N SER A 367 13.74 25.54 -11.31
CA SER A 367 12.74 24.56 -10.87
C SER A 367 12.91 23.23 -11.59
N VAL A 368 12.76 22.15 -10.83
CA VAL A 368 12.75 20.78 -11.35
C VAL A 368 11.57 20.04 -10.71
N LEU A 369 10.65 19.54 -11.55
CA LEU A 369 9.46 18.80 -11.14
C LEU A 369 9.59 17.33 -11.55
N VAL A 370 9.27 16.41 -10.66
CA VAL A 370 9.10 14.98 -10.97
C VAL A 370 7.61 14.65 -11.09
N LEU A 371 7.24 13.86 -12.10
CA LEU A 371 5.91 13.28 -12.31
C LEU A 371 5.95 11.80 -11.92
N ASP A 372 5.09 11.42 -10.98
CA ASP A 372 5.12 10.17 -10.23
C ASP A 372 6.40 9.93 -9.42
N ALA A 373 6.24 9.20 -8.32
CA ALA A 373 7.27 8.91 -7.33
C ALA A 373 7.06 7.49 -6.77
N PRO A 374 7.31 6.44 -7.58
CA PRO A 374 7.33 5.06 -7.11
C PRO A 374 8.31 4.86 -5.95
N PRO A 375 8.07 3.87 -5.08
CA PRO A 375 8.95 3.57 -3.97
C PRO A 375 10.36 3.17 -4.48
N HIS A 376 11.38 3.50 -3.70
CA HIS A 376 12.80 3.13 -3.90
C HIS A 376 13.53 3.69 -5.12
N GLN A 377 12.85 4.29 -6.10
CA GLN A 377 13.49 4.93 -7.27
C GLN A 377 13.92 6.38 -6.99
N SER A 378 13.20 7.05 -6.11
CA SER A 378 13.32 8.46 -5.72
C SER A 378 14.76 8.90 -5.42
N LYS A 379 15.48 8.19 -4.56
CA LYS A 379 16.85 8.53 -4.14
C LYS A 379 17.85 8.53 -5.28
N LEU A 380 17.72 7.57 -6.20
CA LEU A 380 18.59 7.47 -7.37
C LEU A 380 18.32 8.62 -8.35
N ILE A 381 17.06 9.05 -8.47
CA ILE A 381 16.66 10.18 -9.31
C ILE A 381 17.15 11.51 -8.72
N ILE A 382 17.01 11.70 -7.41
CA ILE A 382 17.58 12.86 -6.69
C ILE A 382 19.08 12.96 -6.98
N GLU A 383 19.82 11.87 -6.79
CA GLU A 383 21.27 11.84 -7.05
C GLU A 383 21.59 12.15 -8.52
N TRP A 384 20.82 11.58 -9.46
CA TRP A 384 21.02 11.84 -10.88
C TRP A 384 20.79 13.30 -11.23
N VAL A 385 19.70 13.92 -10.76
CA VAL A 385 19.37 15.33 -11.02
C VAL A 385 20.45 16.25 -10.47
N GLN A 386 20.91 16.01 -9.24
CA GLN A 386 21.98 16.80 -8.63
C GLN A 386 23.30 16.68 -9.40
N THR A 387 23.63 15.46 -9.84
CA THR A 387 24.89 15.18 -10.54
C THR A 387 24.91 15.73 -11.97
N ASN A 388 23.80 15.59 -12.70
CA ASN A 388 23.76 15.83 -14.15
C ASN A 388 23.15 17.17 -14.53
N LEU A 389 22.17 17.66 -13.77
CA LEU A 389 21.54 18.97 -14.01
C LEU A 389 22.11 20.06 -13.10
N GLY A 390 22.83 19.70 -12.03
CA GLY A 390 23.35 20.66 -11.05
C GLY A 390 22.24 21.40 -10.30
N LYS A 391 21.05 20.80 -10.25
CA LYS A 391 19.83 21.37 -9.65
C LYS A 391 19.31 20.48 -8.52
N ASN A 392 18.45 21.04 -7.70
CA ASN A 392 17.64 20.27 -6.75
C ASN A 392 16.24 20.09 -7.32
N ILE A 393 15.60 18.98 -6.94
CA ILE A 393 14.19 18.76 -7.24
C ILE A 393 13.38 19.70 -6.35
N THR A 394 12.58 20.56 -6.97
CA THR A 394 11.80 21.59 -6.26
C THR A 394 10.35 21.19 -6.08
N HIS A 395 9.84 20.29 -6.92
CA HIS A 395 8.47 19.80 -6.85
C HIS A 395 8.39 18.31 -7.16
N VAL A 396 7.40 17.64 -6.59
CA VAL A 396 6.97 16.29 -6.95
C VAL A 396 5.45 16.29 -7.09
N TRP A 397 4.95 15.67 -8.15
CA TRP A 397 3.53 15.52 -8.40
C TRP A 397 3.25 14.05 -8.72
N PRO A 398 2.65 13.29 -7.79
CA PRO A 398 2.05 12.01 -8.14
C PRO A 398 0.77 12.25 -8.94
N THR A 399 0.54 11.43 -9.96
CA THR A 399 -0.70 11.41 -10.74
C THR A 399 -1.91 11.16 -9.85
N HIS A 400 -1.76 10.32 -8.82
CA HIS A 400 -2.76 10.02 -7.79
C HIS A 400 -2.12 9.36 -6.56
N HIS A 401 -2.91 9.11 -5.52
CA HIS A 401 -2.42 8.64 -4.22
C HIS A 401 -2.00 7.16 -4.11
N HIS A 402 -2.19 6.32 -5.15
CA HIS A 402 -1.78 4.91 -5.04
C HIS A 402 -0.28 4.80 -4.83
N HIS A 403 0.11 3.78 -4.06
CA HIS A 403 1.43 3.77 -3.42
C HIS A 403 2.56 3.48 -4.39
N ASP A 404 2.28 2.81 -5.49
CA ASP A 404 3.19 2.61 -6.62
C ASP A 404 3.50 3.91 -7.37
N HIS A 405 2.72 4.98 -7.19
CA HIS A 405 2.97 6.29 -7.79
C HIS A 405 3.38 7.36 -6.79
N ALA A 406 3.16 7.15 -5.49
CA ALA A 406 3.33 8.21 -4.51
C ALA A 406 4.29 7.88 -3.35
N PHE A 407 4.64 6.62 -3.08
CA PHE A 407 5.43 6.29 -1.88
C PHE A 407 6.80 6.96 -1.83
N GLY A 408 7.42 7.21 -2.98
CA GLY A 408 8.69 7.93 -3.10
C GLY A 408 8.60 9.43 -2.82
N VAL A 409 7.40 10.01 -2.70
CA VAL A 409 7.18 11.46 -2.43
C VAL A 409 7.98 11.91 -1.20
N VAL A 410 8.01 11.09 -0.14
CA VAL A 410 8.66 11.44 1.13
C VAL A 410 10.15 11.72 0.99
N ASP A 411 10.82 11.05 0.04
CA ASP A 411 12.24 11.26 -0.20
C ASP A 411 12.50 12.61 -0.88
N TYR A 412 11.64 13.03 -1.81
CA TYR A 412 11.73 14.34 -2.46
C TYR A 412 11.40 15.46 -1.48
N VAL A 413 10.35 15.31 -0.68
CA VAL A 413 9.95 16.27 0.35
C VAL A 413 11.05 16.45 1.39
N ALA A 414 11.73 15.35 1.79
CA ALA A 414 12.88 15.40 2.69
C ALA A 414 14.08 16.20 2.12
N GLN A 415 14.17 16.38 0.80
CA GLN A 415 15.15 17.25 0.14
C GLN A 415 14.67 18.70 -0.05
N GLY A 416 13.47 19.04 0.46
CA GLY A 416 12.89 20.38 0.36
C GLY A 416 11.96 20.59 -0.83
N ALA A 417 11.64 19.54 -1.61
CA ALA A 417 10.65 19.64 -2.67
C ALA A 417 9.25 19.92 -2.10
N LYS A 418 8.40 20.58 -2.90
CA LYS A 418 6.98 20.71 -2.61
C LYS A 418 6.19 19.56 -3.23
N LEU A 419 5.29 18.96 -2.47
CA LEU A 419 4.29 18.05 -3.00
C LEU A 419 3.16 18.87 -3.65
N ILE A 420 2.89 18.63 -4.93
CA ILE A 420 1.74 19.19 -5.63
C ILE A 420 0.64 18.13 -5.68
N VAL A 421 -0.57 18.44 -5.19
CA VAL A 421 -1.74 17.54 -5.22
C VAL A 421 -3.05 18.33 -5.31
N PRO A 422 -4.18 17.70 -5.71
CA PRO A 422 -5.50 18.33 -5.54
C PRO A 422 -5.77 18.69 -4.08
N GLU A 423 -6.50 19.78 -3.83
CA GLU A 423 -6.81 20.27 -2.47
C GLU A 423 -7.44 19.21 -1.56
N HIS A 424 -8.32 18.37 -2.11
CA HIS A 424 -9.00 17.31 -1.34
C HIS A 424 -8.08 16.15 -0.96
N ALA A 425 -6.96 15.96 -1.66
CA ALA A 425 -6.00 14.89 -1.42
C ALA A 425 -4.89 15.27 -0.43
N ALA A 426 -4.68 16.56 -0.17
CA ALA A 426 -3.60 17.06 0.71
C ALA A 426 -3.61 16.39 2.10
N GLY A 427 -4.79 16.12 2.66
CA GLY A 427 -4.94 15.47 3.97
C GLY A 427 -4.50 14.00 4.03
N TYR A 428 -4.27 13.35 2.88
CA TYR A 428 -3.75 11.99 2.82
C TYR A 428 -2.29 11.89 3.25
N TYR A 429 -1.49 12.91 2.92
CA TYR A 429 -0.04 12.93 3.11
C TYR A 429 0.34 13.53 4.48
N THR A 430 -0.11 12.92 5.57
CA THR A 430 0.04 13.49 6.92
C THR A 430 1.49 13.65 7.41
N THR A 431 2.44 12.96 6.81
CA THR A 431 3.88 13.11 7.07
C THR A 431 4.53 14.26 6.31
N VAL A 432 3.85 14.83 5.31
CA VAL A 432 4.34 15.98 4.54
C VAL A 432 3.94 17.26 5.27
N PRO A 433 4.90 18.14 5.63
CA PRO A 433 4.59 19.41 6.27
C PRO A 433 3.69 20.29 5.39
N GLN A 434 2.69 20.93 5.98
CA GLN A 434 1.69 21.70 5.24
C GLN A 434 2.30 22.82 4.38
N GLU A 435 3.39 23.44 4.83
CA GLU A 435 4.14 24.46 4.10
C GLU A 435 4.86 23.93 2.84
N GLN A 436 5.05 22.61 2.76
CA GLN A 436 5.59 21.93 1.58
C GLN A 436 4.50 21.37 0.68
N VAL A 437 3.22 21.58 0.99
CA VAL A 437 2.11 21.19 0.11
C VAL A 437 1.67 22.39 -0.73
N ALA A 438 1.68 22.21 -2.05
CA ALA A 438 1.06 23.12 -3.01
C ALA A 438 -0.19 22.44 -3.59
N THR A 439 -1.28 23.18 -3.73
CA THR A 439 -2.55 22.59 -4.13
C THR A 439 -3.18 23.28 -5.33
N TYR A 440 -4.07 22.55 -6.01
CA TYR A 440 -4.96 23.07 -7.04
C TYR A 440 -6.38 22.56 -6.81
N GLN A 441 -7.36 23.33 -7.29
CA GLN A 441 -8.78 23.04 -7.11
C GLN A 441 -9.20 21.80 -7.91
N ARG A 442 -10.23 21.08 -7.45
CA ARG A 442 -10.87 20.01 -8.21
C ARG A 442 -11.37 20.53 -9.56
N GLY A 443 -11.10 19.77 -10.63
CA GLY A 443 -11.30 20.16 -12.04
C GLY A 443 -10.41 21.30 -12.53
N GLY A 444 -9.51 21.80 -11.67
CA GLY A 444 -8.55 22.85 -11.99
C GLY A 444 -7.22 22.28 -12.47
N SER A 445 -6.25 23.19 -12.63
CA SER A 445 -4.88 22.83 -12.98
C SER A 445 -3.84 23.61 -12.19
N PHE A 446 -2.66 23.02 -12.06
CA PHE A 446 -1.45 23.69 -11.59
C PHE A 446 -0.48 23.82 -12.75
N VAL A 447 -0.13 25.05 -13.13
CA VAL A 447 0.70 25.32 -14.32
C VAL A 447 2.07 25.85 -13.91
N LEU A 448 3.13 25.21 -14.41
CA LEU A 448 4.50 25.71 -14.35
C LEU A 448 5.00 25.97 -15.77
N LYS A 449 5.79 27.03 -15.98
CA LYS A 449 6.29 27.39 -17.30
C LYS A 449 7.59 28.19 -17.27
N ASP A 450 8.29 28.19 -18.39
CA ASP A 450 9.39 29.09 -18.69
C ASP A 450 9.27 29.62 -20.14
N SER A 451 10.38 30.09 -20.72
CA SER A 451 10.38 30.62 -22.09
C SER A 451 10.30 29.53 -23.17
N LYS A 452 10.53 28.26 -22.83
CA LYS A 452 10.62 27.12 -23.76
C LYS A 452 9.41 26.21 -23.69
N LEU A 453 8.97 25.84 -22.49
CA LEU A 453 7.86 24.91 -22.28
C LEU A 453 6.91 25.39 -21.18
N GLN A 454 5.75 24.75 -21.14
CA GLN A 454 4.80 24.79 -20.04
C GLN A 454 4.30 23.38 -19.75
N ILE A 455 4.02 23.12 -18.48
CA ILE A 455 3.36 21.92 -18.00
C ILE A 455 2.10 22.32 -17.23
N ALA A 456 0.99 21.68 -17.55
CA ALA A 456 -0.24 21.76 -16.77
C ALA A 456 -0.52 20.41 -16.12
N LEU A 457 -0.65 20.40 -14.80
CA LEU A 457 -1.09 19.26 -13.98
C LEU A 457 -2.59 19.42 -13.78
N VAL A 458 -3.41 18.53 -14.34
CA VAL A 458 -4.87 18.73 -14.47
C VAL A 458 -5.61 17.67 -13.67
N ASP A 459 -6.53 18.10 -12.78
CA ASP A 459 -7.42 17.21 -12.04
C ASP A 459 -8.49 16.62 -12.98
N MET A 460 -8.74 15.31 -12.91
CA MET A 460 -9.76 14.64 -13.74
C MET A 460 -11.15 14.59 -13.10
N GLU A 461 -11.37 15.29 -11.97
CA GLU A 461 -12.63 15.37 -11.25
C GLU A 461 -13.12 14.05 -10.64
N ALA A 462 -12.17 13.21 -10.19
CA ALA A 462 -12.34 11.82 -9.78
C ALA A 462 -12.59 10.85 -10.95
N THR A 463 -11.91 9.71 -10.89
CA THR A 463 -11.98 8.65 -11.91
C THR A 463 -12.41 7.33 -11.27
N VAL A 464 -12.70 6.30 -12.07
CA VAL A 464 -12.95 4.95 -11.55
C VAL A 464 -11.73 4.36 -10.83
N HIS A 465 -10.54 4.87 -11.10
CA HIS A 465 -9.28 4.40 -10.55
C HIS A 465 -8.93 5.09 -9.22
N ALA A 466 -8.97 6.43 -9.20
CA ALA A 466 -8.71 7.22 -8.00
C ALA A 466 -9.41 8.59 -8.02
N GLU A 467 -9.82 9.08 -6.85
CA GLU A 467 -10.59 10.33 -6.74
C GLU A 467 -9.76 11.60 -6.89
N ASP A 468 -8.45 11.49 -6.76
CA ASP A 468 -7.46 12.57 -6.90
C ASP A 468 -6.62 12.42 -8.17
N HIS A 469 -7.03 11.54 -9.09
CA HIS A 469 -6.29 11.30 -10.31
C HIS A 469 -6.24 12.52 -11.22
N GLY A 470 -5.05 12.82 -11.71
CA GLY A 470 -4.81 13.82 -12.74
C GLY A 470 -3.87 13.32 -13.83
N TYR A 471 -3.83 14.08 -14.93
CA TYR A 471 -2.84 13.89 -15.99
C TYR A 471 -2.01 15.17 -16.14
N ALA A 472 -0.81 15.04 -16.69
CA ALA A 472 0.01 16.20 -17.06
C ALA A 472 0.03 16.38 -18.57
N LEU A 473 -0.12 17.63 -19.04
CA LEU A 473 0.16 18.00 -20.42
C LEU A 473 1.40 18.90 -20.49
N ILE A 474 2.37 18.50 -21.31
CA ILE A 474 3.59 19.25 -21.58
C ILE A 474 3.59 19.71 -23.04
N ILE A 475 3.71 21.03 -23.25
CA ILE A 475 3.74 21.67 -24.58
C ILE A 475 4.74 22.83 -24.61
N PRO A 476 5.15 23.31 -25.79
CA PRO A 476 5.98 24.52 -25.88
C PRO A 476 5.29 25.74 -25.26
N SER A 477 6.07 26.69 -24.75
CA SER A 477 5.56 27.91 -24.11
C SER A 477 4.78 28.80 -25.10
N CYS A 478 5.16 28.78 -26.37
CA CYS A 478 4.40 29.37 -27.48
C CYS A 478 4.11 28.28 -28.53
N PRO A 479 3.05 27.48 -28.36
CA PRO A 479 2.77 26.35 -29.24
C PRO A 479 2.30 26.82 -30.63
N THR A 480 2.63 26.03 -31.65
CA THR A 480 2.06 26.11 -33.00
C THR A 480 1.10 24.95 -33.23
N ASP A 481 0.36 24.97 -34.33
CA ASP A 481 -0.57 23.87 -34.68
C ASP A 481 0.17 22.54 -34.92
N THR A 482 1.49 22.57 -35.12
CA THR A 482 2.34 21.40 -35.36
C THR A 482 3.36 21.18 -34.25
N SER A 483 3.27 21.90 -33.13
CA SER A 483 4.13 21.67 -31.98
C SER A 483 3.88 20.28 -31.38
N SER A 484 4.92 19.67 -30.80
CA SER A 484 4.73 18.43 -30.05
C SER A 484 3.90 18.67 -28.80
N SER A 485 3.25 17.61 -28.32
CA SER A 485 2.55 17.59 -27.03
C SER A 485 2.77 16.24 -26.38
N ALA A 486 2.97 16.22 -25.06
CA ALA A 486 3.13 15.01 -24.28
C ALA A 486 2.08 14.96 -23.17
N VAL A 487 1.33 13.86 -23.13
CA VAL A 487 0.43 13.49 -22.03
C VAL A 487 1.15 12.48 -21.16
N PHE A 488 1.28 12.78 -19.87
CA PHE A 488 1.73 11.83 -18.86
C PHE A 488 0.53 11.47 -17.97
N ASP A 489 0.26 10.18 -17.82
CA ASP A 489 -0.82 9.60 -17.02
C ASP A 489 -0.36 8.23 -16.51
N ALA A 490 -0.89 7.73 -15.41
CA ALA A 490 -0.45 6.45 -14.85
C ALA A 490 -1.23 5.24 -15.36
N ASP A 491 -2.55 5.22 -15.09
CA ASP A 491 -3.35 4.00 -15.02
C ASP A 491 -4.62 4.01 -15.88
N HIS A 492 -4.81 5.01 -16.75
CA HIS A 492 -5.93 5.00 -17.69
C HIS A 492 -5.62 4.30 -19.01
N GLY A 493 -4.45 3.69 -19.16
CA GLY A 493 -4.16 2.82 -20.30
C GLY A 493 -2.76 2.21 -20.27
N ASN A 494 -2.69 0.91 -20.52
CA ASN A 494 -1.43 0.20 -20.77
C ASN A 494 -1.37 -0.31 -22.21
N LEU A 495 -0.51 0.31 -23.02
CA LEU A 495 -0.42 0.01 -24.46
C LEU A 495 0.08 -1.40 -24.78
N ALA A 496 0.67 -2.14 -23.83
CA ALA A 496 1.06 -3.53 -24.05
C ALA A 496 -0.13 -4.50 -24.14
N PHE A 497 -1.28 -4.15 -23.55
CA PHE A 497 -2.47 -5.00 -23.49
C PHE A 497 -3.78 -4.19 -23.55
N ILE A 498 -3.76 -3.05 -24.25
CA ILE A 498 -4.85 -2.07 -24.28
C ILE A 498 -6.17 -2.63 -24.83
N GLU A 499 -6.12 -3.65 -25.70
CA GLU A 499 -7.31 -4.31 -26.23
C GLU A 499 -8.15 -5.01 -25.16
N THR A 500 -7.51 -5.48 -24.08
CA THR A 500 -8.15 -6.19 -22.97
C THR A 500 -8.15 -5.40 -21.66
N PHE A 501 -7.70 -4.14 -21.73
CA PHE A 501 -7.67 -3.22 -20.59
C PHE A 501 -9.08 -2.76 -20.21
N ASP A 502 -9.22 -2.13 -19.04
CA ASP A 502 -10.49 -1.53 -18.65
C ASP A 502 -10.80 -0.27 -19.48
N HIS A 503 -11.69 -0.41 -20.46
CA HIS A 503 -12.04 0.69 -21.35
C HIS A 503 -12.85 1.80 -20.68
N ALA A 504 -13.39 1.58 -19.47
CA ALA A 504 -13.99 2.67 -18.70
C ALA A 504 -12.92 3.70 -18.32
N ALA A 505 -11.78 3.25 -17.82
CA ALA A 505 -10.65 4.12 -17.48
C ALA A 505 -10.10 4.83 -18.74
N VAL A 506 -9.93 4.11 -19.85
CA VAL A 506 -9.52 4.71 -21.14
C VAL A 506 -10.48 5.82 -21.57
N GLN A 507 -11.79 5.58 -21.44
CA GLN A 507 -12.80 6.55 -21.83
C GLN A 507 -12.84 7.78 -20.93
N GLU A 508 -12.57 7.65 -19.62
CA GLU A 508 -12.45 8.78 -18.70
C GLU A 508 -11.26 9.69 -19.03
N LEU A 509 -10.12 9.11 -19.38
CA LEU A 509 -8.98 9.87 -19.89
C LEU A 509 -9.36 10.59 -21.18
N LEU A 510 -9.89 9.90 -22.19
CA LEU A 510 -10.24 10.51 -23.47
C LEU A 510 -11.31 11.61 -23.32
N ASN A 511 -12.27 11.45 -22.42
CA ASN A 511 -13.25 12.49 -22.09
C ASN A 511 -12.57 13.72 -21.49
N SER A 512 -11.65 13.54 -20.55
CA SER A 512 -10.89 14.64 -19.92
C SER A 512 -10.01 15.36 -20.95
N LEU A 513 -9.24 14.61 -21.74
CA LEU A 513 -8.42 15.14 -22.82
C LEU A 513 -9.27 15.91 -23.86
N THR A 514 -10.46 15.42 -24.18
CA THR A 514 -11.39 16.11 -25.10
C THR A 514 -11.94 17.41 -24.50
N ARG A 515 -12.38 17.38 -23.23
CA ARG A 515 -12.87 18.56 -22.50
C ARG A 515 -11.82 19.66 -22.50
N ASP A 516 -10.57 19.27 -22.28
CA ASP A 516 -9.44 20.18 -22.16
C ASP A 516 -8.77 20.50 -23.50
N LYS A 517 -9.31 19.97 -24.62
CA LYS A 517 -8.85 20.17 -26.01
C LYS A 517 -7.41 19.76 -26.27
N VAL A 518 -7.00 18.63 -25.71
CA VAL A 518 -5.68 18.04 -25.95
C VAL A 518 -5.61 17.46 -27.37
N PRO A 519 -4.53 17.67 -28.14
CA PRO A 519 -4.38 17.09 -29.47
C PRO A 519 -4.42 15.56 -29.46
N GLY A 520 -5.21 14.96 -30.35
CA GLY A 520 -5.30 13.49 -30.44
C GLY A 520 -4.00 12.80 -30.87
N ASN A 521 -3.08 13.54 -31.51
CA ASN A 521 -1.75 13.06 -31.88
C ASN A 521 -0.69 13.28 -30.77
N ALA A 522 -1.06 13.78 -29.60
CA ALA A 522 -0.13 13.92 -28.49
C ALA A 522 0.54 12.58 -28.15
N HIS A 523 1.81 12.64 -27.75
CA HIS A 523 2.54 11.48 -27.27
C HIS A 523 2.01 11.08 -25.90
N PHE A 524 1.75 9.79 -25.72
CA PHE A 524 1.23 9.23 -24.49
C PHE A 524 2.35 8.51 -23.73
N PHE A 525 2.63 8.97 -22.53
CA PHE A 525 3.65 8.42 -21.63
C PHE A 525 2.97 7.86 -20.39
N PRO A 526 2.55 6.58 -20.41
CA PRO A 526 1.96 5.95 -19.24
C PRO A 526 3.02 5.65 -18.17
N SER A 527 2.69 5.65 -16.89
CA SER A 527 3.62 5.18 -15.85
C SER A 527 3.87 3.67 -15.96
N HIS A 528 2.86 2.93 -16.43
CA HIS A 528 2.91 1.49 -16.69
C HIS A 528 2.91 1.15 -18.19
N GLY A 529 3.87 0.33 -18.63
CA GLY A 529 3.91 -0.17 -20.00
C GLY A 529 4.57 0.77 -21.03
N PRO A 530 4.46 0.46 -22.34
CA PRO A 530 5.16 1.20 -23.38
C PRO A 530 4.52 2.56 -23.67
N ALA A 531 5.34 3.54 -24.05
CA ALA A 531 4.88 4.83 -24.54
C ALA A 531 4.36 4.71 -25.99
N GLY A 532 3.47 5.62 -26.38
CA GLY A 532 2.85 5.66 -27.71
C GLY A 532 2.19 7.01 -27.97
N ASN A 533 0.98 7.00 -28.53
CA ASN A 533 0.20 8.20 -28.84
C ASN A 533 -1.23 8.09 -28.32
N VAL A 534 -1.87 9.23 -28.06
CA VAL A 534 -3.30 9.28 -27.69
C VAL A 534 -4.17 8.65 -28.78
N THR A 535 -3.76 8.72 -30.06
CA THR A 535 -4.40 8.00 -31.17
C THR A 535 -4.52 6.50 -30.95
N ASP A 536 -3.58 5.87 -30.23
CA ASP A 536 -3.64 4.44 -29.94
C ASP A 536 -4.82 4.12 -29.01
N LEU A 537 -5.03 4.96 -27.99
CA LEU A 537 -6.18 4.90 -27.07
C LEU A 537 -7.50 5.18 -27.79
N ILE A 538 -7.51 6.17 -28.69
CA ILE A 538 -8.67 6.52 -29.52
C ILE A 538 -9.07 5.33 -30.41
N SER A 539 -8.09 4.71 -31.06
CA SER A 539 -8.31 3.64 -32.03
C SER A 539 -8.90 2.40 -31.38
N VAL A 540 -8.38 1.99 -30.22
CA VAL A 540 -8.83 0.78 -29.52
C VAL A 540 -10.18 0.95 -28.81
N SER A 541 -10.48 2.15 -28.31
CA SER A 541 -11.75 2.47 -27.66
C SER A 541 -12.88 2.78 -28.66
N GLY A 542 -12.55 3.05 -29.92
CA GLY A 542 -13.51 3.52 -30.92
C GLY A 542 -14.08 4.92 -30.60
N PHE A 543 -13.40 5.69 -29.76
CA PHE A 543 -13.84 7.00 -29.33
C PHE A 543 -13.79 8.01 -30.49
N MET A 544 -14.87 8.75 -30.71
CA MET A 544 -14.87 9.83 -31.70
C MET A 544 -14.18 11.07 -31.12
N TYR A 545 -12.88 11.21 -31.42
CA TYR A 545 -12.04 12.28 -30.89
C TYR A 545 -11.98 13.49 -31.86
N PRO A 546 -12.34 14.71 -31.43
CA PRO A 546 -12.23 15.90 -32.28
C PRO A 546 -10.77 16.25 -32.62
N SER A 547 -10.55 16.88 -33.78
CA SER A 547 -9.22 17.40 -34.12
C SER A 547 -8.96 18.70 -33.38
N PHE A 548 -7.99 18.68 -32.46
CA PHE A 548 -7.49 19.85 -31.74
C PHE A 548 -6.02 20.09 -32.06
N SER A 549 -5.60 21.35 -32.03
CA SER A 549 -4.20 21.75 -32.08
C SER A 549 -3.66 22.10 -30.68
N PRO A 550 -2.33 22.03 -30.46
CA PRO A 550 -1.73 22.38 -29.16
C PRO A 550 -2.06 23.81 -28.68
N ARG A 551 -2.47 24.72 -29.59
CA ARG A 551 -2.91 26.08 -29.26
C ARG A 551 -4.28 26.15 -28.60
N GLU A 552 -5.09 25.12 -28.78
CA GLU A 552 -6.46 25.09 -28.30
C GLU A 552 -6.59 24.57 -26.87
N PHE A 553 -5.50 24.05 -26.30
CA PHE A 553 -5.49 23.49 -24.95
C PHE A 553 -5.99 24.50 -23.91
N VAL A 554 -7.01 24.10 -23.14
CA VAL A 554 -7.78 25.00 -22.27
C VAL A 554 -6.95 25.57 -21.12
N HIS A 555 -6.02 24.80 -20.58
CA HIS A 555 -5.18 25.23 -19.44
C HIS A 555 -3.87 25.90 -19.87
N SER A 556 -3.68 26.13 -21.17
CA SER A 556 -2.49 26.78 -21.70
C SER A 556 -2.38 28.22 -21.18
N GLN A 557 -1.21 28.56 -20.65
CA GLN A 557 -0.83 29.93 -20.31
C GLN A 557 0.21 30.47 -21.31
N ALA A 558 0.04 30.14 -22.59
CA ALA A 558 0.98 30.49 -23.63
C ALA A 558 1.32 31.99 -23.61
N THR A 559 2.62 32.27 -23.60
CA THR A 559 3.16 33.63 -23.68
C THR A 559 3.97 33.73 -24.96
N CYS A 560 3.25 34.07 -26.03
CA CYS A 560 3.77 34.59 -27.28
C CYS A 560 3.74 36.14 -27.20
#